data_AF-A0A2V9BYX2-F1
#
_entry.id   AF-A0A2V9BYX2-F1
#
_cell.length_a   1.000
_cell.length_b   1.000
_cell.length_c   1.000
_cell.angle_alpha   90.00
_cell.angle_beta   90.00
_cell.angle_gamma   90.00
#
_symmetry.space_group_name_H-M   'P 1'
#
loop_
_entity.id
_entity.type
_entity.pdbx_description
1 polymer ?
#
loop_
_entity_poly.entity_id
_entity_poly.type
_entity_poly.pdbx_seq_one_letter_code
_entity_poly.pdbx_strand_id
1 'polypeptide(L)'
;MGTPGLWIGFNAFILLMLALDLGVFHRRSHAISLGEATAWSVVWVVVSLAFNLGLLHWYGRTTALEFLTGYLIEKSLSVDNIFVFVLLFKYFAVEPRYQHRVLFWGILGALVMRGAMISLGVALIHRFEWVLYLFGAFLVYAGAQMMLQKGEEIQPERNPILRWARKFLPLTKDYVGQKFLVRETGTWRATPLFLVLLVVETTDLAFALDSIPAVFGITRDPFIVYTSNVFAILGLRAFYFLLAGVLPYFRYLSAGLSLVLMFVGVKMLSERWVHIPTGASLGIVGAVLAVAVVASVVAAQAEARGLRKARKPGERRTRTSEFDDTSVTARIRMLADEDLSTRAEAAEKLHMVGLELSHPVFNQWLTDPELATLLIPFKPAALTSKVRPSAREIVRPELGLPTVGVAVRPENFQKIRRANGSPRLADVPPDQDAMEFELLFGHRVSLDILTTKAPSGNGAIARFLEKFGEGIQQVEYQTADVDSATELLRERFGQQPVYPQARLGADGTRVNFFLAATAEGKKVLIELVEARASRSAS
;
A
#
# COMPACT_ATOMS: atom_id res chain seq x y z
N MET A 1 28.96 -27.75 13.48
CA MET A 1 28.11 -27.54 14.68
C MET A 1 27.02 -28.60 14.71
N GLY A 2 26.40 -28.92 15.85
CA GLY A 2 25.31 -29.91 15.81
C GLY A 2 25.06 -30.75 17.05
N THR A 3 25.55 -30.36 18.23
CA THR A 3 25.12 -31.04 19.45
C THR A 3 23.60 -30.85 19.63
N PRO A 4 22.85 -31.89 20.02
CA PRO A 4 21.41 -31.76 20.26
C PRO A 4 21.08 -30.61 21.22
N GLY A 5 21.94 -30.36 22.21
CA GLY A 5 21.79 -29.25 23.15
C GLY A 5 21.84 -27.85 22.51
N LEU A 6 22.68 -27.64 21.48
CA LEU A 6 22.76 -26.37 20.76
C LEU A 6 21.48 -26.11 19.94
N TRP A 7 20.99 -27.15 19.26
CA TRP A 7 19.73 -27.08 18.51
C TRP A 7 18.53 -26.85 19.42
N ILE A 8 18.44 -27.58 20.53
CA ILE A 8 17.36 -27.42 21.51
C ILE A 8 17.43 -26.02 22.13
N GLY A 9 18.60 -25.59 22.59
CA GLY A 9 18.80 -24.28 23.19
C GLY A 9 18.47 -23.14 22.24
N PHE A 10 18.89 -23.24 20.98
CA PHE A 10 18.56 -22.26 19.95
C PHE A 10 17.06 -22.18 19.68
N ASN A 11 16.40 -23.32 19.42
CA ASN A 11 14.96 -23.31 19.15
C ASN A 11 14.14 -22.85 20.37
N ALA A 12 14.55 -23.22 21.59
CA ALA A 12 13.94 -22.71 22.81
C ALA A 12 14.09 -21.18 22.92
N PHE A 13 15.27 -20.64 22.63
CA PHE A 13 15.52 -19.21 22.57
C PHE A 13 14.62 -18.51 21.52
N ILE A 14 14.50 -19.09 20.32
CA ILE A 14 13.63 -18.54 19.26
C ILE A 14 12.16 -18.55 19.65
N LEU A 15 11.66 -19.67 20.19
CA LEU A 15 10.28 -19.76 20.66
C LEU A 15 10.01 -18.77 21.80
N LEU A 16 10.97 -18.57 22.71
CA LEU A 16 10.89 -17.55 23.75
C LEU A 16 10.83 -16.14 23.16
N MET A 17 11.73 -15.82 22.21
CA MET A 17 11.76 -14.51 21.56
C MET A 17 10.46 -14.23 20.79
N LEU A 18 9.92 -15.22 20.07
CA LEU A 18 8.62 -15.13 19.42
C LEU A 18 7.51 -14.93 20.45
N ALA A 19 7.50 -15.70 21.53
CA ALA A 19 6.51 -15.55 22.60
C ALA A 19 6.55 -14.15 23.25
N LEU A 20 7.75 -13.57 23.41
CA LEU A 20 7.91 -12.20 23.94
C LEU A 20 7.42 -11.15 22.94
N ASP A 21 7.86 -11.21 21.68
CA ASP A 21 7.47 -10.30 20.60
C ASP A 21 5.93 -10.23 20.47
N LEU A 22 5.26 -11.38 20.61
CA LEU A 22 3.82 -11.51 20.40
C LEU A 22 2.95 -11.41 21.65
N GLY A 23 3.39 -12.01 22.75
CA GLY A 23 2.59 -12.12 23.98
C GLY A 23 2.67 -10.88 24.86
N VAL A 24 3.83 -10.22 24.90
CA VAL A 24 4.10 -9.13 25.85
C VAL A 24 4.06 -7.77 25.16
N PHE A 25 4.73 -7.62 24.03
CA PHE A 25 4.92 -6.30 23.41
C PHE A 25 3.76 -5.84 22.51
N HIS A 26 3.01 -6.77 21.89
CA HIS A 26 1.99 -6.43 20.88
C HIS A 26 0.60 -6.98 21.19
N ARG A 27 0.28 -7.10 22.49
CA ARG A 27 -0.98 -7.70 22.96
C ARG A 27 -2.24 -6.89 22.61
N ARG A 28 -2.11 -5.62 22.19
CA ARG A 28 -3.22 -4.76 21.74
C ARG A 28 -3.03 -4.38 20.27
N SER A 29 -4.06 -4.58 19.46
CA SER A 29 -4.09 -4.32 18.01
C SER A 29 -4.07 -2.83 17.66
N HIS A 30 -2.94 -2.15 17.84
CA HIS A 30 -2.72 -0.78 17.37
C HIS A 30 -1.84 -0.80 16.11
N ALA A 31 -2.00 0.21 15.26
CA ALA A 31 -1.09 0.41 14.14
C ALA A 31 0.30 0.79 14.67
N ILE A 32 1.32 -0.01 14.32
CA ILE A 32 2.70 0.23 14.76
C ILE A 32 3.19 1.52 14.08
N SER A 33 3.66 2.48 14.88
CA SER A 33 4.25 3.71 14.36
C SER A 33 5.58 3.46 13.67
N LEU A 34 6.00 4.30 12.72
CA LEU A 34 7.29 4.16 12.04
C LEU A 34 8.48 4.13 13.03
N GLY A 35 8.41 4.93 14.09
CA GLY A 35 9.43 4.96 15.14
C GLY A 35 9.53 3.64 15.92
N GLU A 36 8.39 3.07 16.30
CA GLU A 36 8.33 1.77 16.97
C GLU A 36 8.82 0.63 16.05
N ALA A 37 8.39 0.63 14.79
CA ALA A 37 8.85 -0.34 13.78
C ALA A 37 10.37 -0.25 13.54
N THR A 38 10.92 0.97 13.54
CA THR A 38 12.37 1.20 13.43
C THR A 38 13.12 0.64 14.63
N ALA A 39 12.66 0.96 15.85
CA ALA A 39 13.28 0.50 17.08
C ALA A 39 13.31 -1.04 17.15
N TRP A 40 12.18 -1.69 16.86
CA TRP A 40 12.13 -3.16 16.82
C TRP A 40 13.01 -3.74 15.73
N SER A 41 13.05 -3.14 14.54
CA SER A 41 13.94 -3.60 13.47
C SER A 41 15.42 -3.54 13.89
N VAL A 42 15.83 -2.47 14.57
CA VAL A 42 17.19 -2.32 15.11
C VAL A 42 17.48 -3.39 16.17
N VAL A 43 16.54 -3.64 17.10
CA VAL A 43 16.70 -4.70 18.12
C VAL A 43 16.98 -6.05 17.46
N TRP A 44 16.19 -6.44 16.46
CA TRP A 44 16.38 -7.73 15.77
C TRP A 44 17.72 -7.83 15.03
N VAL A 45 18.19 -6.73 14.41
CA VAL A 45 19.52 -6.67 13.79
C VAL A 45 20.61 -6.82 14.85
N VAL A 46 20.52 -6.09 15.97
CA VAL A 46 21.49 -6.17 17.08
C VAL A 46 21.56 -7.58 17.65
N VAL A 47 20.42 -8.24 17.87
CA VAL A 47 20.38 -9.64 18.35
C VAL A 47 21.08 -10.58 17.37
N SER A 48 20.84 -10.41 16.07
CA SER A 48 21.48 -11.22 15.01
C SER A 48 23.00 -11.01 14.98
N LEU A 49 23.45 -9.76 15.12
CA LEU A 49 24.88 -9.42 15.18
C LEU A 49 25.54 -9.91 16.47
N ALA A 50 24.84 -9.85 17.62
CA ALA A 50 25.33 -10.39 18.87
C ALA A 50 25.52 -11.91 18.79
N PHE A 51 24.58 -12.63 18.15
CA PHE A 51 24.75 -14.05 17.86
C PHE A 51 25.97 -14.30 16.97
N ASN A 52 26.17 -13.49 15.92
CA ASN A 52 27.34 -13.58 15.05
C ASN A 52 28.67 -13.35 15.80
N LEU A 53 28.71 -12.39 16.72
CA LEU A 53 29.87 -12.17 17.59
C LEU A 53 30.12 -13.37 18.52
N GLY A 54 29.05 -14.01 19.01
CA GLY A 54 29.15 -15.28 19.72
C GLY A 54 29.78 -16.37 18.84
N LEU A 55 29.33 -16.52 17.59
CA LEU A 55 29.95 -17.45 16.65
C LEU A 55 31.42 -17.13 16.40
N LEU A 56 31.79 -15.85 16.27
CA LEU A 56 33.17 -15.42 16.10
C LEU A 56 34.03 -15.84 17.30
N HIS A 57 33.51 -15.67 18.51
CA HIS A 57 34.24 -15.98 19.75
C HIS A 57 34.41 -17.49 19.97
N TRP A 58 33.35 -18.30 19.80
CA TRP A 58 33.37 -19.73 20.12
C TRP A 58 33.72 -20.64 18.94
N TYR A 59 33.45 -20.23 17.71
CA TYR A 59 33.59 -21.07 16.51
C TYR A 59 34.44 -20.43 15.41
N GLY A 60 35.01 -19.26 15.67
CA GLY A 60 36.01 -18.63 14.82
C GLY A 60 35.45 -17.82 13.65
N ARG A 61 36.39 -17.18 12.94
CA ARG A 61 36.09 -16.19 11.90
C ARG A 61 35.34 -16.76 10.70
N THR A 62 35.69 -17.96 10.25
CA THR A 62 35.08 -18.56 9.05
C THR A 62 33.58 -18.75 9.25
N THR A 63 33.18 -19.34 10.37
CA THR A 63 31.76 -19.55 10.68
C THR A 63 31.00 -18.23 10.82
N ALA A 64 31.57 -17.24 11.50
CA ALA A 64 30.93 -15.93 11.63
C ALA A 64 30.72 -15.25 10.27
N LEU A 65 31.68 -15.40 9.35
CA LEU A 65 31.53 -14.89 7.98
C LEU A 65 30.46 -15.66 7.20
N GLU A 66 30.37 -16.98 7.34
CA GLU A 66 29.33 -17.80 6.72
C GLU A 66 27.93 -17.40 7.21
N PHE A 67 27.76 -17.27 8.53
CA PHE A 67 26.52 -16.81 9.15
C PHE A 67 26.15 -15.41 8.65
N LEU A 68 27.07 -14.46 8.72
CA LEU A 68 26.79 -13.08 8.34
C LEU A 68 26.47 -12.96 6.84
N THR A 69 27.16 -13.72 5.99
CA THR A 69 26.88 -13.74 4.54
C THR A 69 25.50 -14.33 4.27
N GLY A 70 25.18 -15.49 4.87
CA GLY A 70 23.85 -16.12 4.75
C GLY A 70 22.74 -15.21 5.28
N TYR A 71 22.97 -14.59 6.43
CA TYR A 71 22.05 -13.63 7.04
C TYR A 71 21.79 -12.44 6.13
N LEU A 72 22.81 -11.83 5.53
CA LEU A 72 22.65 -10.68 4.64
C LEU A 72 21.92 -11.06 3.34
N ILE A 73 22.23 -12.22 2.75
CA ILE A 73 21.53 -12.72 1.56
C ILE A 73 20.05 -12.91 1.90
N GLU A 74 19.74 -13.64 2.97
CA GLU A 74 18.36 -13.92 3.35
C GLU A 74 17.62 -12.65 3.78
N LYS A 75 18.27 -11.75 4.52
CA LYS A 75 17.67 -10.47 4.93
C LYS A 75 17.33 -9.60 3.72
N SER A 76 18.19 -9.60 2.70
CA SER A 76 17.95 -8.84 1.47
C SER A 76 16.83 -9.47 0.64
N LEU A 77 16.78 -10.79 0.53
CA LEU A 77 15.69 -11.54 -0.11
C LEU A 77 14.35 -11.31 0.59
N SER A 78 14.35 -11.24 1.94
CA SER A 78 13.14 -11.00 2.72
C SER A 78 12.47 -9.65 2.44
N VAL A 79 13.21 -8.67 1.90
CA VAL A 79 12.63 -7.40 1.44
C VAL A 79 11.72 -7.62 0.24
N ASP A 80 12.15 -8.44 -0.71
CA ASP A 80 11.37 -8.79 -1.90
C ASP A 80 10.10 -9.56 -1.47
N ASN A 81 10.22 -10.45 -0.48
CA ASN A 81 9.08 -11.14 0.12
C ASN A 81 8.06 -10.15 0.72
N ILE A 82 8.52 -9.09 1.39
CA ILE A 82 7.66 -8.04 1.93
C ILE A 82 6.90 -7.30 0.83
N PHE A 83 7.52 -7.03 -0.32
CA PHE A 83 6.83 -6.40 -1.45
C PHE A 83 5.61 -7.23 -1.88
N VAL A 84 5.78 -8.54 -1.98
CA VAL A 84 4.67 -9.44 -2.32
C VAL A 84 3.62 -9.46 -1.22
N PHE A 85 4.01 -9.43 0.05
CA PHE A 85 3.05 -9.40 1.15
C PHE A 85 2.20 -8.12 1.14
N VAL A 86 2.81 -6.96 0.89
CA VAL A 86 2.09 -5.68 0.76
C VAL A 86 1.10 -5.73 -0.40
N LEU A 87 1.54 -6.25 -1.55
CA LEU A 87 0.68 -6.38 -2.73
C LEU A 87 -0.48 -7.35 -2.48
N LEU A 88 -0.22 -8.48 -1.83
CA LEU A 88 -1.26 -9.45 -1.46
C LEU A 88 -2.27 -8.85 -0.48
N PHE A 89 -1.81 -8.19 0.59
CA PHE A 89 -2.73 -7.58 1.55
C PHE A 89 -3.56 -6.45 0.93
N LYS A 90 -2.97 -5.67 0.02
CA LYS A 90 -3.69 -4.66 -0.75
C LYS A 90 -4.73 -5.30 -1.67
N TYR A 91 -4.34 -6.35 -2.41
CA TYR A 91 -5.21 -7.06 -3.34
C TYR A 91 -6.42 -7.69 -2.63
N PHE A 92 -6.19 -8.34 -1.49
CA PHE A 92 -7.26 -8.94 -0.69
C PHE A 92 -7.98 -7.95 0.24
N ALA A 93 -7.62 -6.66 0.20
CA ALA A 93 -8.15 -5.61 1.07
C ALA A 93 -8.10 -5.99 2.57
N VAL A 94 -7.00 -6.59 3.01
CA VAL A 94 -6.81 -7.03 4.39
C VAL A 94 -6.65 -5.82 5.29
N GLU A 95 -7.58 -5.64 6.22
CA GLU A 95 -7.56 -4.55 7.18
C GLU A 95 -6.27 -4.56 8.02
N PRO A 96 -5.61 -3.41 8.27
CA PRO A 96 -4.31 -3.36 8.94
C PRO A 96 -4.25 -4.10 10.28
N ARG A 97 -5.35 -4.08 11.06
CA ARG A 97 -5.44 -4.80 12.35
C ARG A 97 -5.33 -6.33 12.23
N TYR A 98 -5.63 -6.90 11.05
CA TYR A 98 -5.56 -8.35 10.80
C TYR A 98 -4.26 -8.76 10.10
N GLN A 99 -3.56 -7.84 9.43
CA GLN A 99 -2.27 -8.11 8.79
C GLN A 99 -1.24 -8.66 9.78
N HIS A 100 -1.20 -8.11 11.00
CA HIS A 100 -0.34 -8.58 12.08
C HIS A 100 -0.50 -10.08 12.34
N ARG A 101 -1.74 -10.56 12.38
CA ARG A 101 -2.04 -11.96 12.65
C ARG A 101 -1.62 -12.86 11.50
N VAL A 102 -1.84 -12.42 10.25
CA VAL A 102 -1.39 -13.17 9.08
C VAL A 102 0.13 -13.25 9.04
N LEU A 103 0.82 -12.14 9.27
CA LEU A 103 2.29 -12.10 9.32
C LEU A 103 2.85 -13.00 10.44
N PHE A 104 2.20 -13.05 11.60
CA PHE A 104 2.63 -13.94 12.68
C PHE A 104 2.58 -15.41 12.27
N TRP A 105 1.41 -15.88 11.82
CA TRP A 105 1.26 -17.27 11.40
C TRP A 105 2.14 -17.56 10.18
N GLY A 106 2.27 -16.58 9.29
CA GLY A 106 3.21 -16.53 8.16
C GLY A 106 4.65 -16.81 8.54
N ILE A 107 5.17 -16.12 9.56
CA ILE A 107 6.54 -16.31 10.05
C ILE A 107 6.72 -17.69 10.69
N LEU A 108 5.72 -18.15 11.44
CA LEU A 108 5.79 -19.46 12.09
C LEU A 108 5.76 -20.60 11.06
N GLY A 109 4.89 -20.51 10.05
CA GLY A 109 4.82 -21.49 8.96
C GLY A 109 6.08 -21.44 8.10
N ALA A 110 6.56 -20.25 7.73
CA ALA A 110 7.84 -20.06 7.03
C ALA A 110 9.01 -20.72 7.76
N LEU A 111 9.11 -20.55 9.09
CA LEU A 111 10.16 -21.17 9.90
C LEU A 111 10.12 -22.70 9.83
N VAL A 112 8.93 -23.29 9.94
CA VAL A 112 8.73 -24.74 9.85
C VAL A 112 9.06 -25.25 8.44
N MET A 113 8.53 -24.59 7.41
CA MET A 113 8.74 -24.97 6.02
C MET A 113 10.20 -24.87 5.62
N ARG A 114 10.89 -23.80 6.01
CA ARG A 114 12.33 -23.64 5.77
C ARG A 114 13.16 -24.65 6.54
N GLY A 115 12.82 -24.93 7.80
CA GLY A 115 13.45 -26.01 8.56
C GLY A 115 13.35 -27.36 7.84
N ALA A 116 12.17 -27.67 7.30
CA ALA A 116 11.95 -28.88 6.52
C ALA A 116 12.76 -28.88 5.20
N MET A 117 12.73 -27.78 4.44
CA MET A 117 13.47 -27.66 3.18
C MET A 117 14.98 -27.71 3.37
N ILE A 118 15.52 -27.06 4.40
CA ILE A 118 16.95 -27.10 4.72
C ILE A 118 17.34 -28.52 5.09
N SER A 119 16.55 -29.20 5.93
CA SER A 119 16.81 -30.60 6.30
C SER A 119 16.80 -31.51 5.06
N LEU A 120 15.82 -31.33 4.17
CA LEU A 120 15.73 -32.06 2.90
C LEU A 120 16.93 -31.74 1.99
N GLY A 121 17.29 -30.47 1.85
CA GLY A 121 18.39 -30.00 1.02
C GLY A 121 19.74 -30.55 1.49
N VAL A 122 19.99 -30.56 2.80
CA VAL A 122 21.19 -31.14 3.42
C VAL A 122 21.25 -32.64 3.11
N ALA A 123 20.15 -33.37 3.33
CA ALA A 123 20.08 -34.80 3.04
C ALA A 123 20.33 -35.09 1.55
N LEU A 124 19.82 -34.23 0.66
CA LEU A 124 19.98 -34.36 -0.78
C LEU A 124 21.43 -34.09 -1.21
N ILE A 125 22.06 -33.02 -0.71
CA ILE A 125 23.46 -32.67 -1.00
C ILE A 125 24.42 -33.74 -0.49
N HIS A 126 24.17 -34.28 0.71
CA HIS A 126 24.98 -35.38 1.27
C HIS A 126 24.91 -36.65 0.42
N ARG A 127 23.78 -36.90 -0.25
CA ARG A 127 23.60 -38.09 -1.08
C ARG A 127 24.07 -37.90 -2.52
N PHE A 128 23.98 -36.68 -3.03
CA PHE A 128 24.20 -36.32 -4.43
C PHE A 128 24.97 -35.01 -4.57
N GLU A 129 26.29 -35.09 -4.72
CA GLU A 129 27.15 -33.90 -4.84
C GLU A 129 26.83 -33.04 -6.07
N TRP A 130 26.30 -33.65 -7.15
CA TRP A 130 25.96 -32.92 -8.38
C TRP A 130 24.79 -31.92 -8.19
N VAL A 131 24.02 -32.06 -7.12
CA VAL A 131 22.87 -31.20 -6.80
C VAL A 131 23.30 -29.75 -6.59
N LEU A 132 24.53 -29.50 -6.13
CA LEU A 132 25.05 -28.14 -6.02
C LEU A 132 25.19 -27.45 -7.37
N TYR A 133 25.52 -28.19 -8.44
CA TYR A 133 25.55 -27.62 -9.79
C TYR A 133 24.13 -27.34 -10.31
N LEU A 134 23.16 -28.20 -9.99
CA LEU A 134 21.76 -27.95 -10.30
C LEU A 134 21.26 -26.67 -9.61
N PHE A 135 21.55 -26.52 -8.33
CA PHE A 135 21.28 -25.32 -7.55
C PHE A 135 22.00 -24.10 -8.13
N GLY A 136 23.28 -24.21 -8.48
CA GLY A 136 24.02 -23.12 -9.11
C GLY A 136 23.41 -22.67 -10.43
N ALA A 137 23.04 -23.61 -11.31
CA ALA A 137 22.38 -23.32 -12.58
C ALA A 137 21.00 -22.68 -12.37
N PHE A 138 20.23 -23.18 -11.40
CA PHE A 138 18.95 -22.62 -11.02
C PHE A 138 19.07 -21.18 -10.53
N LEU A 139 20.06 -20.85 -9.67
CA LEU A 139 20.28 -19.49 -9.18
C LEU A 139 20.68 -18.50 -10.28
N VAL A 140 21.53 -18.94 -11.23
CA VAL A 140 21.88 -18.12 -12.40
C VAL A 140 20.64 -17.84 -13.23
N TYR A 141 19.81 -18.87 -13.46
CA TYR A 141 18.55 -18.73 -14.19
C TYR A 141 17.57 -17.79 -13.46
N ALA A 142 17.35 -17.98 -12.16
CA ALA A 142 16.46 -17.16 -11.35
C ALA A 142 16.90 -15.70 -11.33
N GLY A 143 18.19 -15.44 -11.08
CA GLY A 143 18.74 -14.09 -11.13
C GLY A 143 18.63 -13.45 -12.52
N ALA A 144 18.90 -14.19 -13.59
CA ALA A 144 18.76 -13.69 -14.96
C ALA A 144 17.29 -13.37 -15.30
N GLN A 145 16.35 -14.25 -14.94
CA GLN A 145 14.92 -14.01 -15.12
C GLN A 145 14.47 -12.76 -14.36
N MET A 146 14.90 -12.60 -13.11
CA MET A 146 14.55 -11.43 -12.29
C MET A 146 15.09 -10.12 -12.87
N MET A 147 16.25 -10.16 -13.57
CA MET A 147 16.79 -8.97 -14.25
C MET A 147 16.05 -8.63 -15.57
N LEU A 148 15.54 -9.66 -16.26
CA LEU A 148 14.80 -9.52 -17.52
C LEU A 148 13.34 -9.10 -17.31
N GLN A 149 12.70 -9.59 -16.23
CA GLN A 149 11.32 -9.25 -15.87
C GLN A 149 11.28 -7.89 -15.15
N LYS A 150 11.38 -6.80 -15.91
CA LYS A 150 11.20 -5.45 -15.37
C LYS A 150 9.72 -5.14 -15.16
N GLY A 151 9.25 -5.34 -13.93
CA GLY A 151 8.05 -4.67 -13.41
C GLY A 151 6.70 -5.28 -13.78
N GLU A 152 6.59 -6.61 -13.90
CA GLU A 152 5.26 -7.21 -13.85
C GLU A 152 4.69 -7.09 -12.44
N GLU A 153 3.57 -6.37 -12.30
CA GLU A 153 2.75 -6.45 -11.10
C GLU A 153 2.33 -7.92 -10.92
N ILE A 154 2.76 -8.56 -9.83
CA ILE A 154 2.37 -9.93 -9.50
C ILE A 154 0.86 -9.96 -9.36
N GLN A 155 0.15 -10.43 -10.39
CA GLN A 155 -1.31 -10.55 -10.39
C GLN A 155 -1.71 -11.77 -9.56
N PRO A 156 -2.25 -11.61 -8.33
CA PRO A 156 -2.54 -12.74 -7.45
C PRO A 156 -3.61 -13.67 -8.03
N GLU A 157 -4.45 -13.16 -8.93
CA GLU A 157 -5.52 -13.87 -9.66
C GLU A 157 -5.02 -15.01 -10.53
N ARG A 158 -3.81 -14.87 -11.08
CA ARG A 158 -3.20 -15.91 -11.90
C ARG A 158 -2.57 -17.01 -11.03
N ASN A 159 -2.42 -16.81 -9.71
CA ASN A 159 -1.79 -17.79 -8.84
C ASN A 159 -2.60 -19.11 -8.82
N PRO A 160 -2.04 -20.23 -9.31
CA PRO A 160 -2.73 -21.51 -9.37
C PRO A 160 -3.21 -21.99 -7.99
N ILE A 161 -2.49 -21.61 -6.93
CA ILE A 161 -2.82 -21.96 -5.55
C ILE A 161 -4.11 -21.27 -5.11
N LEU A 162 -4.30 -20.00 -5.48
CA LEU A 162 -5.52 -19.26 -5.18
C LEU A 162 -6.74 -19.89 -5.88
N ARG A 163 -6.58 -20.30 -7.14
CA ARG A 163 -7.63 -20.99 -7.91
C ARG A 163 -7.95 -22.36 -7.33
N TRP A 164 -6.94 -23.13 -6.96
CA TRP A 164 -7.11 -24.43 -6.33
C TRP A 164 -7.79 -24.31 -4.96
N ALA A 165 -7.32 -23.38 -4.13
CA ALA A 165 -7.89 -23.14 -2.81
C ALA A 165 -9.37 -22.70 -2.89
N ARG A 166 -9.74 -21.79 -3.81
CA ARG A 166 -11.14 -21.40 -4.03
C ARG A 166 -12.02 -22.54 -4.55
N LYS A 167 -11.45 -23.52 -5.26
CA LYS A 167 -12.19 -24.68 -5.79
C LYS A 167 -12.48 -25.73 -4.73
N PHE A 168 -11.56 -25.97 -3.80
CA PHE A 168 -11.64 -27.08 -2.84
C PHE A 168 -11.94 -26.68 -1.41
N LEU A 169 -11.63 -25.44 -1.01
CA LEU A 169 -11.93 -24.97 0.34
C LEU A 169 -13.33 -24.35 0.39
N PRO A 170 -14.19 -24.77 1.35
CA PRO A 170 -15.46 -24.11 1.58
C PRO A 170 -15.19 -22.72 2.20
N LEU A 171 -15.34 -21.66 1.40
CA LEU A 171 -15.02 -20.29 1.79
C LEU A 171 -16.26 -19.54 2.31
N THR A 172 -16.07 -18.69 3.32
CA THR A 172 -17.07 -17.67 3.66
C THR A 172 -17.05 -16.54 2.63
N LYS A 173 -18.19 -15.85 2.46
CA LYS A 173 -18.30 -14.72 1.53
C LYS A 173 -17.49 -13.51 2.00
N ASP A 174 -17.55 -13.24 3.30
CA ASP A 174 -16.93 -12.06 3.93
C ASP A 174 -15.87 -12.43 4.96
N TYR A 175 -15.08 -11.43 5.36
CA TYR A 175 -14.16 -11.52 6.48
C TYR A 175 -14.93 -11.71 7.80
N VAL A 176 -14.60 -12.74 8.56
CA VAL A 176 -15.19 -13.00 9.89
C VAL A 176 -14.20 -12.61 10.99
N GLY A 177 -13.95 -11.30 11.08
CA GLY A 177 -12.96 -10.71 11.98
C GLY A 177 -11.56 -11.32 11.81
N GLN A 178 -10.92 -11.66 12.92
CA GLN A 178 -9.56 -12.24 12.93
C GLN A 178 -9.52 -13.77 12.81
N LYS A 179 -10.65 -14.45 12.59
CA LYS A 179 -10.71 -15.92 12.57
C LYS A 179 -10.29 -16.44 11.19
N PHE A 180 -9.45 -17.47 11.17
CA PHE A 180 -9.07 -18.18 9.93
C PHE A 180 -10.10 -19.24 9.53
N LEU A 181 -10.67 -19.93 10.51
CA LEU A 181 -11.68 -20.95 10.32
C LEU A 181 -12.89 -20.60 11.18
N VAL A 182 -14.08 -20.78 10.62
CA VAL A 182 -15.34 -20.58 11.33
C VAL A 182 -16.27 -21.75 11.07
N ARG A 183 -17.13 -22.04 12.04
CA ARG A 183 -18.16 -23.06 11.88
C ARG A 183 -19.46 -22.37 11.50
N GLU A 184 -19.94 -22.64 10.29
CA GLU A 184 -21.18 -22.09 9.75
C GLU A 184 -22.07 -23.26 9.33
N THR A 185 -23.32 -23.30 9.81
CA THR A 185 -24.29 -24.38 9.51
C THR A 185 -23.74 -25.79 9.77
N GLY A 186 -22.99 -25.98 10.87
CA GLY A 186 -22.43 -27.27 11.28
C GLY A 186 -21.13 -27.69 10.58
N THR A 187 -20.75 -27.04 9.48
CA THR A 187 -19.53 -27.31 8.70
C THR A 187 -18.43 -26.30 8.97
N TRP A 188 -17.16 -26.73 8.89
CA TRP A 188 -16.01 -25.82 8.96
C TRP A 188 -15.82 -25.12 7.62
N ARG A 189 -15.69 -23.80 7.65
CA ARG A 189 -15.42 -22.94 6.50
C ARG A 189 -14.17 -22.11 6.73
N ALA A 190 -13.37 -21.97 5.69
CA ALA A 190 -12.22 -21.09 5.66
C ALA A 190 -12.66 -19.65 5.40
N THR A 191 -12.07 -18.70 6.10
CA THR A 191 -12.32 -17.27 5.85
C THR A 191 -11.37 -16.76 4.76
N PRO A 192 -11.67 -15.62 4.12
CA PRO A 192 -10.72 -14.94 3.24
C PRO A 192 -9.35 -14.71 3.90
N LEU A 193 -9.31 -14.49 5.22
CA LEU A 193 -8.05 -14.31 5.95
C LEU A 193 -7.16 -15.58 5.94
N PHE A 194 -7.77 -16.77 5.95
CA PHE A 194 -7.02 -18.04 5.83
C PHE A 194 -6.47 -18.22 4.42
N LEU A 195 -7.23 -17.81 3.41
CA LEU A 195 -6.77 -17.82 2.03
C LEU A 195 -5.55 -16.91 1.84
N VAL A 196 -5.56 -15.73 2.45
CA VAL A 196 -4.40 -14.81 2.45
C VAL A 196 -3.20 -15.48 3.11
N LEU A 197 -3.38 -16.08 4.29
CA LEU A 197 -2.30 -16.81 4.98
C LEU A 197 -1.72 -17.92 4.10
N LEU A 198 -2.58 -18.73 3.47
CA LEU A 198 -2.15 -19.79 2.57
C LEU A 198 -1.30 -19.26 1.42
N VAL A 199 -1.74 -18.17 0.78
CA VAL A 199 -0.98 -17.56 -0.33
C VAL A 199 0.36 -17.02 0.17
N VAL A 200 0.38 -16.32 1.30
CA VAL A 200 1.62 -15.82 1.93
C VAL A 200 2.62 -16.94 2.18
N GLU A 201 2.19 -18.04 2.81
CA GLU A 201 3.03 -19.22 3.08
C GLU A 201 3.57 -19.85 1.80
N THR A 202 2.71 -19.98 0.78
CA THR A 202 3.13 -20.60 -0.49
C THR A 202 4.07 -19.72 -1.31
N THR A 203 3.92 -18.40 -1.20
CA THR A 203 4.86 -17.45 -1.80
C THR A 203 6.20 -17.48 -1.07
N ASP A 204 6.23 -17.53 0.27
CA ASP A 204 7.50 -17.70 1.00
C ASP A 204 8.18 -19.01 0.64
N LEU A 205 7.42 -20.11 0.50
CA LEU A 205 7.94 -21.38 0.02
C LEU A 205 8.58 -21.25 -1.38
N ALA A 206 7.93 -20.52 -2.30
CA ALA A 206 8.50 -20.25 -3.62
C ALA A 206 9.80 -19.44 -3.52
N PHE A 207 9.85 -18.41 -2.67
CA PHE A 207 11.06 -17.63 -2.46
C PHE A 207 12.20 -18.41 -1.79
N ALA A 208 11.86 -19.35 -0.90
CA ALA A 208 12.83 -20.23 -0.27
C ALA A 208 13.52 -21.17 -1.28
N LEU A 209 12.92 -21.41 -2.45
CA LEU A 209 13.57 -22.17 -3.53
C LEU A 209 14.77 -21.42 -4.12
N ASP A 210 14.75 -20.09 -4.12
CA ASP A 210 15.87 -19.28 -4.59
C ASP A 210 16.87 -19.01 -3.45
N SER A 211 16.37 -18.79 -2.23
CA SER A 211 17.23 -18.36 -1.13
C SER A 211 18.02 -19.49 -0.46
N ILE A 212 17.41 -20.67 -0.28
CA ILE A 212 18.07 -21.80 0.40
C ILE A 212 19.26 -22.33 -0.41
N PRO A 213 19.14 -22.59 -1.73
CA PRO A 213 20.29 -22.95 -2.55
C PRO A 213 21.42 -21.93 -2.50
N ALA A 214 21.09 -20.63 -2.47
CA ALA A 214 22.09 -19.58 -2.37
C ALA A 214 22.90 -19.67 -1.07
N VAL A 215 22.24 -19.94 0.07
CA VAL A 215 22.94 -20.12 1.35
C VAL A 215 23.79 -21.40 1.35
N PHE A 216 23.35 -22.48 0.69
CA PHE A 216 24.19 -23.67 0.50
C PHE A 216 25.44 -23.41 -0.35
N GLY A 217 25.41 -22.41 -1.23
CA GLY A 217 26.59 -21.92 -1.95
C GLY A 217 27.59 -21.15 -1.08
N ILE A 218 27.22 -20.81 0.16
CA ILE A 218 28.08 -20.15 1.13
C ILE A 218 28.61 -21.16 2.16
N THR A 219 27.73 -21.97 2.74
CA THR A 219 28.08 -22.96 3.77
C THR A 219 27.23 -24.20 3.66
N ARG A 220 27.83 -25.34 3.98
CA ARG A 220 27.14 -26.63 4.06
C ARG A 220 26.82 -27.03 5.51
N ASP A 221 27.17 -26.19 6.51
CA ASP A 221 26.79 -26.45 7.90
C ASP A 221 25.28 -26.18 8.09
N PRO A 222 24.46 -27.22 8.33
CA PRO A 222 23.01 -27.09 8.43
C PRO A 222 22.57 -26.15 9.55
N PHE A 223 23.36 -26.06 10.63
CA PHE A 223 23.06 -25.16 11.73
C PHE A 223 23.25 -23.70 11.33
N ILE A 224 24.30 -23.38 10.55
CA ILE A 224 24.53 -22.01 10.06
C ILE A 224 23.49 -21.63 9.00
N VAL A 225 23.15 -22.54 8.09
CA VAL A 225 22.07 -22.32 7.11
C VAL A 225 20.76 -22.03 7.83
N TYR A 226 20.39 -22.86 8.81
CA TYR A 226 19.16 -22.69 9.59
C TYR A 226 19.16 -21.40 10.41
N THR A 227 20.16 -21.20 11.27
CA THR A 227 20.18 -20.04 12.18
C THR A 227 20.22 -18.71 11.44
N SER A 228 20.99 -18.59 10.35
CA SER A 228 21.02 -17.38 9.53
C SER A 228 19.66 -17.07 8.90
N ASN A 229 18.95 -18.11 8.43
CA ASN A 229 17.58 -17.99 7.91
C ASN A 229 16.59 -17.55 8.98
N VAL A 230 16.64 -18.19 10.16
CA VAL A 230 15.76 -17.83 11.28
C VAL A 230 15.97 -16.37 11.65
N PHE A 231 17.21 -15.92 11.90
CA PHE A 231 17.49 -14.54 12.28
C PHE A 231 17.10 -13.51 11.20
N ALA A 232 17.18 -13.86 9.92
CA ALA A 232 16.76 -12.97 8.84
C ALA A 232 15.24 -12.74 8.83
N ILE A 233 14.45 -13.80 9.10
CA ILE A 233 12.98 -13.79 9.13
C ILE A 233 12.46 -13.26 10.47
N LEU A 234 13.20 -13.43 11.56
CA LEU A 234 12.88 -12.77 12.82
C LEU A 234 12.86 -11.24 12.62
N GLY A 235 11.83 -10.60 13.18
CA GLY A 235 11.61 -9.17 13.00
C GLY A 235 11.03 -8.78 11.65
N LEU A 236 10.67 -9.72 10.77
CA LEU A 236 9.99 -9.43 9.49
C LEU A 236 8.71 -8.61 9.69
N ARG A 237 8.00 -8.82 10.81
CA ARG A 237 6.82 -8.04 11.19
C ARG A 237 7.13 -6.56 11.39
N ALA A 238 8.13 -6.23 12.22
CA ALA A 238 8.57 -4.85 12.43
C ALA A 238 9.11 -4.25 11.13
N PHE A 239 9.83 -5.06 10.37
CA PHE A 239 10.41 -4.66 9.10
C PHE A 239 9.36 -4.41 8.01
N TYR A 240 8.27 -5.20 7.96
CA TYR A 240 7.12 -4.97 7.08
C TYR A 240 6.51 -3.59 7.32
N PHE A 241 6.24 -3.22 8.58
CA PHE A 241 5.66 -1.90 8.89
C PHE A 241 6.64 -0.75 8.65
N LEU A 242 7.95 -0.98 8.85
CA LEU A 242 8.99 -0.03 8.49
C LEU A 242 9.03 0.19 6.97
N LEU A 243 8.98 -0.89 6.20
CA LEU A 243 9.16 -0.86 4.75
C LEU A 243 7.90 -0.47 3.99
N ALA A 244 6.71 -0.77 4.53
CA ALA A 244 5.41 -0.37 3.97
C ALA A 244 5.34 1.11 3.56
N GLY A 245 6.01 1.99 4.32
CA GLY A 245 6.07 3.42 4.05
C GLY A 245 7.20 3.88 3.11
N VAL A 246 8.21 3.04 2.85
CA VAL A 246 9.41 3.38 2.07
C VAL A 246 9.61 2.48 0.84
N LEU A 247 8.67 1.59 0.52
CA LEU A 247 8.70 0.72 -0.66
C LEU A 247 9.01 1.44 -1.99
N PRO A 248 8.47 2.64 -2.29
CA PRO A 248 8.78 3.33 -3.54
C PRO A 248 10.26 3.70 -3.69
N TYR A 249 11.02 3.74 -2.59
CA TYR A 249 12.41 4.17 -2.58
C TYR A 249 13.38 3.05 -3.00
N PHE A 250 13.01 1.76 -2.92
CA PHE A 250 13.91 0.61 -3.16
C PHE A 250 13.92 0.09 -4.61
N ARG A 251 13.89 1.01 -5.59
CA ARG A 251 13.78 0.66 -7.02
C ARG A 251 14.85 -0.30 -7.54
N TYR A 252 16.09 -0.20 -7.06
CA TYR A 252 17.21 -1.01 -7.58
C TYR A 252 17.51 -2.24 -6.73
N LEU A 253 16.72 -2.54 -5.71
CA LEU A 253 17.01 -3.66 -4.82
C LEU A 253 16.89 -5.01 -5.52
N SER A 254 15.83 -5.24 -6.30
CA SER A 254 15.68 -6.47 -7.10
C SER A 254 16.80 -6.62 -8.15
N ALA A 255 17.33 -5.51 -8.68
CA ALA A 255 18.51 -5.54 -9.55
C ALA A 255 19.80 -5.93 -8.78
N GLY A 256 20.01 -5.41 -7.57
CA GLY A 256 21.11 -5.82 -6.72
C GLY A 256 21.02 -7.30 -6.34
N LEU A 257 19.81 -7.77 -6.02
CA LEU A 257 19.58 -9.14 -5.62
C LEU A 257 19.79 -10.14 -6.77
N SER A 258 19.38 -9.81 -7.99
CA SER A 258 19.60 -10.68 -9.16
C SER A 258 21.09 -10.88 -9.42
N LEU A 259 21.89 -9.82 -9.29
CA LEU A 259 23.35 -9.91 -9.37
C LEU A 259 23.94 -10.78 -8.26
N VAL A 260 23.43 -10.69 -7.03
CA VAL A 260 23.84 -11.56 -5.91
C VAL A 260 23.52 -13.03 -6.22
N LEU A 261 22.31 -13.35 -6.67
CA LEU A 261 21.91 -14.72 -7.01
C LEU A 261 22.75 -15.28 -8.16
N MET A 262 22.96 -14.50 -9.23
CA MET A 262 23.81 -14.90 -10.34
C MET A 262 25.26 -15.14 -9.88
N PHE A 263 25.81 -14.25 -9.04
CA PHE A 263 27.15 -14.41 -8.50
C PHE A 263 27.28 -15.69 -7.67
N VAL A 264 26.36 -15.94 -6.74
CA VAL A 264 26.37 -17.16 -5.92
C VAL A 264 26.18 -18.40 -6.79
N GLY A 265 25.29 -18.36 -7.77
CA GLY A 265 25.07 -19.46 -8.72
C GLY A 265 26.31 -19.78 -9.55
N VAL A 266 26.97 -18.75 -10.11
CA VAL A 266 28.25 -18.92 -10.82
C VAL A 266 29.32 -19.47 -9.89
N LYS A 267 29.42 -18.96 -8.65
CA LYS A 267 30.35 -19.48 -7.64
C LYS A 267 30.14 -20.98 -7.42
N MET A 268 28.89 -21.41 -7.20
CA MET A 268 28.53 -22.83 -7.01
C MET A 268 28.88 -23.68 -8.23
N LEU A 269 28.58 -23.20 -9.43
CA LEU A 269 28.96 -23.90 -10.67
C LEU A 269 30.48 -23.99 -10.81
N SER A 270 31.20 -22.94 -10.42
CA SER A 270 32.64 -22.82 -10.56
C SER A 270 33.45 -23.53 -9.47
N GLU A 271 32.80 -24.17 -8.50
CA GLU A 271 33.42 -24.70 -7.28
C GLU A 271 34.62 -25.62 -7.55
N ARG A 272 34.59 -26.39 -8.65
CA ARG A 272 35.68 -27.31 -9.02
C ARG A 272 36.92 -26.60 -9.57
N TRP A 273 36.78 -25.38 -10.11
CA TRP A 273 37.85 -24.65 -10.79
C TRP A 273 38.34 -23.44 -10.00
N VAL A 274 37.46 -22.74 -9.30
CA VAL A 274 37.76 -21.47 -8.61
C VAL A 274 37.19 -21.52 -7.19
N HIS A 275 38.09 -21.51 -6.21
CA HIS A 275 37.70 -21.42 -4.80
C HIS A 275 37.66 -19.96 -4.37
N ILE A 276 36.47 -19.38 -4.30
CA ILE A 276 36.26 -18.00 -3.82
C ILE A 276 36.14 -18.02 -2.29
N PRO A 277 37.08 -17.39 -1.55
CA PRO A 277 36.99 -17.32 -0.09
C PRO A 277 35.69 -16.67 0.39
N THR A 278 35.16 -17.14 1.52
CA THR A 278 33.89 -16.62 2.09
C THR A 278 33.94 -15.12 2.36
N GLY A 279 35.08 -14.60 2.82
CA GLY A 279 35.27 -13.16 3.02
C GLY A 279 35.18 -12.34 1.73
N ALA A 280 35.68 -12.87 0.60
CA ALA A 280 35.53 -12.21 -0.70
C ALA A 280 34.08 -12.27 -1.18
N SER A 281 33.39 -13.40 -0.96
CA SER A 281 31.95 -13.53 -1.26
C SER A 281 31.13 -12.50 -0.47
N LEU A 282 31.39 -12.38 0.84
CA LEU A 282 30.75 -11.38 1.70
C LEU A 282 31.00 -9.95 1.19
N GLY A 283 32.24 -9.64 0.80
CA GLY A 283 32.61 -8.33 0.26
C GLY A 283 31.85 -7.99 -1.02
N ILE A 284 31.75 -8.94 -1.95
CA ILE A 284 31.01 -8.76 -3.21
C ILE A 284 29.51 -8.59 -2.94
N VAL A 285 28.91 -9.49 -2.16
CA VAL A 285 27.47 -9.43 -1.82
C VAL A 285 27.15 -8.11 -1.10
N GLY A 286 27.95 -7.76 -0.09
CA GLY A 286 27.80 -6.50 0.65
C GLY A 286 27.95 -5.27 -0.24
N ALA A 287 28.93 -5.26 -1.15
CA ALA A 287 29.13 -4.15 -2.08
C ALA A 287 27.96 -3.99 -3.06
N VAL A 288 27.49 -5.08 -3.67
CA VAL A 288 26.35 -5.06 -4.60
C VAL A 288 25.08 -4.54 -3.90
N LEU A 289 24.79 -5.05 -2.70
CA LEU A 289 23.62 -4.62 -1.92
C LEU A 289 23.76 -3.17 -1.48
N ALA A 290 24.93 -2.74 -1.00
CA ALA A 290 25.17 -1.36 -0.61
C ALA A 290 25.01 -0.40 -1.79
N VAL A 291 25.57 -0.73 -2.96
CA VAL A 291 25.39 0.07 -4.19
C VAL A 291 23.91 0.13 -4.57
N ALA A 292 23.19 -0.99 -4.53
CA ALA A 292 21.75 -1.01 -4.85
C ALA A 292 20.93 -0.12 -3.91
N VAL A 293 21.20 -0.17 -2.61
CA VAL A 293 20.52 0.67 -1.60
C VAL A 293 20.90 2.14 -1.77
N VAL A 294 22.18 2.47 -1.91
CA VAL A 294 22.63 3.86 -2.09
C VAL A 294 22.09 4.44 -3.39
N ALA A 295 22.15 3.71 -4.51
CA ALA A 295 21.59 4.14 -5.78
C ALA A 295 20.08 4.38 -5.69
N SER A 296 19.37 3.52 -4.96
CA SER A 296 17.93 3.64 -4.70
C SER A 296 17.60 4.92 -3.92
N VAL A 297 18.32 5.19 -2.83
CA VAL A 297 18.15 6.41 -2.03
C VAL A 297 18.55 7.66 -2.81
N VAL A 298 19.67 7.63 -3.53
CA VAL A 298 20.15 8.77 -4.33
C VAL A 298 19.17 9.10 -5.44
N ALA A 299 18.64 8.10 -6.15
CA ALA A 299 17.64 8.32 -7.20
C ALA A 299 16.37 8.97 -6.61
N ALA A 300 15.86 8.46 -5.50
CA ALA A 300 14.69 9.03 -4.85
C ALA A 300 14.94 10.46 -4.32
N GLN A 301 16.13 10.72 -3.77
CA GLN A 301 16.51 12.08 -3.38
C GLN A 301 16.71 13.00 -4.59
N ALA A 302 17.22 12.50 -5.71
CA ALA A 302 17.41 13.28 -6.93
C ALA A 302 16.06 13.66 -7.55
N GLU A 303 15.07 12.76 -7.52
CA GLU A 303 13.69 13.06 -7.91
C GLU A 303 13.08 14.11 -6.96
N ALA A 304 13.19 13.94 -5.64
CA ALA A 304 12.72 14.92 -4.66
C ALA A 304 13.44 16.28 -4.77
N ARG A 305 14.73 16.28 -5.11
CA ARG A 305 15.53 17.49 -5.36
C ARG A 305 15.21 18.10 -6.72
N GLY A 306 14.90 17.31 -7.75
CA GLY A 306 14.42 17.77 -9.05
C GLY A 306 13.10 18.53 -8.89
N LEU A 307 12.17 17.96 -8.12
CA LEU A 307 10.92 18.60 -7.73
C LEU A 307 11.15 19.88 -6.90
N ARG A 308 12.15 19.91 -6.00
CA ARG A 308 12.53 21.12 -5.24
C ARG A 308 13.32 22.17 -6.03
N LYS A 309 14.13 21.78 -7.01
CA LYS A 309 14.98 22.68 -7.82
C LYS A 309 14.21 23.29 -8.98
N ALA A 310 13.19 22.58 -9.49
CA ALA A 310 12.09 23.16 -10.27
C ALA A 310 11.32 24.24 -9.49
N ARG A 311 11.48 24.30 -8.16
CA ARG A 311 10.83 25.22 -7.23
C ARG A 311 11.79 26.28 -6.66
N LYS A 312 12.66 26.90 -7.48
CA LYS A 312 13.54 27.99 -7.02
C LYS A 312 12.82 29.35 -6.95
N PRO A 313 13.16 30.23 -5.98
CA PRO A 313 12.51 31.53 -5.78
C PRO A 313 13.20 32.61 -6.61
N GLY A 314 12.47 33.27 -7.51
CA GLY A 314 12.91 34.53 -8.12
C GLY A 314 12.67 34.74 -9.61
N GLU A 315 12.20 33.76 -10.37
CA GLU A 315 11.90 33.98 -11.79
C GLU A 315 10.46 34.47 -12.01
N ARG A 316 10.38 35.65 -12.62
CA ARG A 316 9.17 36.37 -12.99
C ARG A 316 8.23 35.43 -13.76
N ARG A 317 7.08 35.14 -13.16
CA ARG A 317 5.95 34.40 -13.73
C ARG A 317 5.68 34.84 -15.16
N THR A 318 6.11 34.02 -16.11
CA THR A 318 5.61 34.06 -17.48
C THR A 318 5.25 32.63 -17.86
N ARG A 319 3.97 32.33 -17.66
CA ARG A 319 3.18 31.19 -18.19
C ARG A 319 3.69 29.76 -17.94
N THR A 320 2.72 28.92 -17.56
CA THR A 320 2.69 27.44 -17.51
C THR A 320 3.34 26.74 -16.31
N SER A 321 2.64 26.70 -15.17
CA SER A 321 2.33 25.48 -14.39
C SER A 321 1.73 25.89 -13.03
N GLU A 322 0.40 25.90 -12.92
CA GLU A 322 -0.32 26.37 -11.72
C GLU A 322 -1.00 25.20 -10.99
N PHE A 323 -0.26 24.17 -10.54
CA PHE A 323 -0.79 23.12 -9.66
C PHE A 323 0.25 22.69 -8.63
N ASP A 324 0.38 23.49 -7.56
CA ASP A 324 1.17 23.14 -6.37
C ASP A 324 0.24 23.12 -5.14
N ASP A 325 0.26 22.02 -4.39
CA ASP A 325 -0.62 21.65 -3.27
C ASP A 325 -0.56 22.65 -2.09
N THR A 326 0.46 23.52 -2.09
CA THR A 326 0.59 24.62 -1.14
C THR A 326 -0.43 25.76 -1.40
N SER A 327 -1.20 25.67 -2.49
CA SER A 327 -2.21 26.64 -2.90
C SER A 327 -3.66 26.30 -2.48
N VAL A 328 -3.97 25.03 -2.22
CA VAL A 328 -5.34 24.58 -1.87
C VAL A 328 -5.69 24.92 -0.42
N THR A 329 -4.85 24.53 0.55
CA THR A 329 -5.09 24.84 1.97
C THR A 329 -5.13 26.35 2.26
N ALA A 330 -4.35 27.15 1.52
CA ALA A 330 -4.42 28.61 1.62
C ALA A 330 -5.78 29.16 1.16
N ARG A 331 -6.31 28.65 0.05
CA ARG A 331 -7.65 29.01 -0.46
C ARG A 331 -8.76 28.54 0.47
N ILE A 332 -8.62 27.36 1.07
CA ILE A 332 -9.57 26.87 2.09
C ILE A 332 -9.68 27.86 3.25
N ARG A 333 -8.56 28.40 3.74
CA ARG A 333 -8.58 29.42 4.80
C ARG A 333 -9.26 30.71 4.35
N MET A 334 -9.06 31.10 3.10
CA MET A 334 -9.70 32.28 2.51
C MET A 334 -11.23 32.13 2.38
N LEU A 335 -11.79 30.92 2.43
CA LEU A 335 -13.25 30.73 2.49
C LEU A 335 -13.87 31.27 3.80
N ALA A 336 -13.05 31.52 4.82
CA ALA A 336 -13.46 32.14 6.08
C ALA A 336 -13.13 33.64 6.16
N ASP A 337 -12.69 34.26 5.06
CA ASP A 337 -12.35 35.68 5.02
C ASP A 337 -13.59 36.58 5.22
N GLU A 338 -13.39 37.77 5.78
CA GLU A 338 -14.46 38.74 5.98
C GLU A 338 -14.98 39.27 4.63
N ASP A 339 -14.06 39.48 3.68
CA ASP A 339 -14.39 39.97 2.34
C ASP A 339 -15.04 38.88 1.48
N LEU A 340 -16.20 39.21 0.90
CA LEU A 340 -16.93 38.30 0.01
C LEU A 340 -16.18 38.05 -1.30
N SER A 341 -15.47 39.05 -1.83
CA SER A 341 -14.77 38.90 -3.10
C SER A 341 -13.60 37.92 -3.00
N THR A 342 -12.88 37.97 -1.87
CA THR A 342 -11.80 37.05 -1.51
C THR A 342 -12.30 35.62 -1.36
N ARG A 343 -13.46 35.42 -0.69
CA ARG A 343 -14.10 34.11 -0.59
C ARG A 343 -14.54 33.55 -1.93
N ALA A 344 -15.16 34.37 -2.77
CA ALA A 344 -15.60 33.97 -4.10
C ALA A 344 -14.42 33.56 -4.99
N GLU A 345 -13.32 34.31 -4.98
CA GLU A 345 -12.10 33.97 -5.72
C GLU A 345 -11.47 32.67 -5.22
N ALA A 346 -11.45 32.46 -3.90
CA ALA A 346 -10.97 31.21 -3.31
C ALA A 346 -11.84 30.02 -3.72
N ALA A 347 -13.17 30.20 -3.70
CA ALA A 347 -14.12 29.16 -4.07
C ALA A 347 -14.02 28.79 -5.55
N GLU A 348 -13.92 29.79 -6.44
CA GLU A 348 -13.72 29.57 -7.88
C GLU A 348 -12.45 28.78 -8.16
N LYS A 349 -11.33 29.12 -7.50
CA LYS A 349 -10.07 28.40 -7.67
C LYS A 349 -10.13 26.97 -7.13
N LEU A 350 -10.77 26.74 -5.99
CA LEU A 350 -10.95 25.39 -5.44
C LEU A 350 -11.81 24.53 -6.36
N HIS A 351 -12.89 25.11 -6.86
CA HIS A 351 -13.77 24.46 -7.81
C HIS A 351 -13.04 24.10 -9.10
N MET A 352 -12.28 25.04 -9.69
CA MET A 352 -11.45 24.79 -10.88
C MET A 352 -10.46 23.64 -10.68
N VAL A 353 -9.76 23.59 -9.55
CA VAL A 353 -8.81 22.49 -9.25
C VAL A 353 -9.55 21.15 -9.20
N GLY A 354 -10.75 21.10 -8.59
CA GLY A 354 -11.56 19.89 -8.57
C GLY A 354 -11.96 19.46 -9.99
N LEU A 355 -12.41 20.41 -10.81
CA LEU A 355 -12.77 20.14 -12.21
C LEU A 355 -11.58 19.66 -13.04
N GLU A 356 -10.40 20.27 -12.90
CA GLU A 356 -9.20 19.87 -13.65
C GLU A 356 -8.72 18.45 -13.30
N LEU A 357 -8.94 18.01 -12.06
CA LEU A 357 -8.65 16.65 -11.63
C LEU A 357 -9.65 15.63 -12.18
N SER A 358 -10.93 15.99 -12.27
CA SER A 358 -12.02 15.06 -12.57
C SER A 358 -12.45 15.05 -14.05
N HIS A 359 -12.44 16.20 -14.72
CA HIS A 359 -12.91 16.39 -16.10
C HIS A 359 -12.27 15.43 -17.11
N PRO A 360 -10.94 15.18 -17.11
CA PRO A 360 -10.35 14.28 -18.09
C PRO A 360 -10.94 12.86 -18.03
N VAL A 361 -11.20 12.38 -16.81
CA VAL A 361 -11.80 11.06 -16.59
C VAL A 361 -13.29 11.10 -16.90
N PHE A 362 -14.01 12.10 -16.38
CA PHE A 362 -15.46 12.21 -16.57
C PHE A 362 -15.82 12.36 -18.06
N ASN A 363 -15.04 13.15 -18.82
CA ASN A 363 -15.22 13.28 -20.26
C ASN A 363 -14.93 11.98 -21.02
N GLN A 364 -14.00 11.15 -20.52
CA GLN A 364 -13.79 9.82 -21.08
C GLN A 364 -15.04 8.95 -20.91
N TRP A 365 -15.71 9.02 -19.76
CA TRP A 365 -16.96 8.31 -19.52
C TRP A 365 -18.09 8.77 -20.45
N LEU A 366 -18.19 10.07 -20.71
CA LEU A 366 -19.14 10.65 -21.66
C LEU A 366 -18.90 10.25 -23.12
N THR A 367 -17.79 9.58 -23.45
CA THR A 367 -17.59 9.03 -24.81
C THR A 367 -18.44 7.78 -25.07
N ASP A 368 -18.92 7.10 -24.02
CA ASP A 368 -19.87 6.01 -24.15
C ASP A 368 -21.30 6.58 -24.30
N PRO A 369 -22.02 6.26 -25.40
CA PRO A 369 -23.33 6.85 -25.67
C PRO A 369 -24.39 6.52 -24.62
N GLU A 370 -24.37 5.31 -24.05
CA GLU A 370 -25.36 4.90 -23.04
C GLU A 370 -25.08 5.63 -21.73
N LEU A 371 -23.82 5.67 -21.31
CA LEU A 371 -23.42 6.37 -20.09
C LEU A 371 -23.64 7.88 -20.18
N ALA A 372 -23.43 8.49 -21.35
CA ALA A 372 -23.70 9.91 -21.60
C ALA A 372 -25.19 10.28 -21.50
N THR A 373 -26.12 9.33 -21.64
CA THR A 373 -27.56 9.58 -21.40
C THR A 373 -27.92 9.60 -19.92
N LEU A 374 -27.13 8.93 -19.08
CA LEU A 374 -27.34 8.85 -17.64
C LEU A 374 -26.65 9.99 -16.89
N LEU A 375 -25.42 10.32 -17.28
CA LEU A 375 -24.65 11.41 -16.70
C LEU A 375 -25.17 12.75 -17.20
N ILE A 376 -25.52 13.67 -16.30
CA ILE A 376 -26.01 15.00 -16.68
C ILE A 376 -24.80 15.87 -17.05
N PRO A 377 -24.55 16.19 -18.33
CA PRO A 377 -23.34 16.88 -18.72
C PRO A 377 -23.43 18.38 -18.41
N PHE A 378 -22.40 18.92 -17.76
CA PHE A 378 -22.21 20.36 -17.65
C PHE A 378 -21.84 20.96 -19.02
N LYS A 379 -22.63 21.90 -19.55
CA LYS A 379 -22.28 22.66 -20.77
C LYS A 379 -21.67 24.02 -20.38
N PRO A 380 -20.34 24.21 -20.51
CA PRO A 380 -19.64 25.40 -20.01
C PRO A 380 -19.90 26.71 -20.79
N ALA A 381 -20.91 26.78 -21.66
CA ALA A 381 -21.11 27.84 -22.64
C ALA A 381 -21.38 29.26 -22.06
N ALA A 382 -21.47 29.41 -20.73
CA ALA A 382 -21.71 30.69 -20.04
C ALA A 382 -20.49 31.26 -19.27
N LEU A 383 -19.31 30.63 -19.32
CA LEU A 383 -18.14 31.07 -18.54
C LEU A 383 -17.45 32.36 -19.07
N THR A 384 -17.89 32.94 -20.18
CA THR A 384 -17.24 34.10 -20.82
C THR A 384 -17.72 35.48 -20.34
N SER A 385 -18.75 35.58 -19.48
CA SER A 385 -19.23 36.89 -19.01
C SER A 385 -18.66 37.28 -17.62
N LYS A 386 -18.06 38.47 -17.55
CA LYS A 386 -17.51 39.11 -16.35
C LYS A 386 -18.60 39.69 -15.44
N VAL A 387 -19.59 38.89 -15.01
CA VAL A 387 -20.60 39.37 -14.06
C VAL A 387 -20.19 39.01 -12.63
N ARG A 388 -20.07 40.03 -11.76
CA ARG A 388 -19.78 39.90 -10.33
C ARG A 388 -21.04 39.41 -9.58
N PRO A 389 -20.94 38.43 -8.67
CA PRO A 389 -22.10 37.97 -7.90
C PRO A 389 -22.56 39.03 -6.89
N SER A 390 -23.87 39.22 -6.77
CA SER A 390 -24.52 40.07 -5.75
C SER A 390 -25.09 39.21 -4.62
N ALA A 391 -25.10 39.75 -3.40
CA ALA A 391 -25.16 38.97 -2.15
C ALA A 391 -26.57 38.54 -1.67
N ARG A 392 -27.59 38.42 -2.54
CA ARG A 392 -28.98 38.24 -2.07
C ARG A 392 -29.89 37.26 -2.81
N GLU A 393 -29.41 36.50 -3.77
CA GLU A 393 -30.23 35.46 -4.39
C GLU A 393 -29.76 34.07 -3.94
N ILE A 394 -30.67 33.29 -3.34
CA ILE A 394 -30.49 31.83 -3.19
C ILE A 394 -30.63 31.27 -4.61
N VAL A 395 -29.52 31.28 -5.33
CA VAL A 395 -29.44 30.86 -6.72
C VAL A 395 -29.38 29.34 -6.74
N ARG A 396 -30.34 28.69 -7.43
CA ARG A 396 -30.23 27.26 -7.73
C ARG A 396 -29.03 27.05 -8.67
N PRO A 397 -28.16 26.06 -8.43
CA PRO A 397 -27.05 25.76 -9.34
C PRO A 397 -27.57 25.43 -10.74
N GLU A 398 -26.80 25.75 -11.78
CA GLU A 398 -27.11 25.30 -13.14
C GLU A 398 -27.18 23.76 -13.17
N LEU A 399 -28.15 23.22 -13.90
CA LEU A 399 -28.36 21.78 -14.01
C LEU A 399 -27.06 21.11 -14.52
N GLY A 400 -26.54 20.16 -13.75
CA GLY A 400 -25.30 19.45 -14.09
C GLY A 400 -23.99 20.14 -13.68
N LEU A 401 -24.01 21.28 -12.97
CA LEU A 401 -22.78 21.86 -12.38
C LEU A 401 -22.17 20.86 -11.38
N PRO A 402 -20.90 20.42 -11.54
CA PRO A 402 -20.29 19.48 -10.60
C PRO A 402 -20.03 20.15 -9.26
N THR A 403 -20.24 19.45 -8.15
CA THR A 403 -19.93 19.98 -6.81
C THR A 403 -18.56 19.51 -6.37
N VAL A 404 -17.70 20.42 -5.87
CA VAL A 404 -16.37 20.03 -5.39
C VAL A 404 -16.39 19.90 -3.87
N GLY A 405 -16.22 18.66 -3.38
CA GLY A 405 -16.15 18.34 -1.97
C GLY A 405 -14.80 18.67 -1.36
N VAL A 406 -14.79 19.54 -0.35
CA VAL A 406 -13.59 20.06 0.33
C VAL A 406 -13.61 19.63 1.79
N ALA A 407 -12.71 18.72 2.16
CA ALA A 407 -12.55 18.25 3.52
C ALA A 407 -11.73 19.26 4.34
N VAL A 408 -12.28 19.68 5.47
CA VAL A 408 -11.67 20.66 6.40
C VAL A 408 -11.69 20.16 7.83
N ARG A 409 -10.79 20.67 8.68
CA ARG A 409 -10.78 20.33 10.11
C ARG A 409 -11.99 20.95 10.80
N PRO A 410 -12.52 20.35 11.89
CA PRO A 410 -13.72 20.85 12.59
C PRO A 410 -13.64 22.34 12.99
N GLU A 411 -12.44 22.80 13.34
CA GLU A 411 -12.16 24.20 13.70
C GLU A 411 -12.34 25.17 12.53
N ASN A 412 -11.92 24.79 11.32
CA ASN A 412 -12.04 25.61 10.12
C ASN A 412 -13.44 25.50 9.51
N PHE A 413 -14.06 24.32 9.58
CA PHE A 413 -15.45 24.09 9.18
C PHE A 413 -16.40 25.14 9.78
N GLN A 414 -16.33 25.34 11.11
CA GLN A 414 -17.20 26.30 11.79
C GLN A 414 -16.89 27.75 11.43
N LYS A 415 -15.61 28.09 11.19
CA LYS A 415 -15.21 29.44 10.76
C LYS A 415 -15.75 29.76 9.37
N ILE A 416 -15.55 28.84 8.41
CA ILE A 416 -16.06 28.96 7.04
C ILE A 416 -17.59 29.07 7.07
N ARG A 417 -18.26 28.20 7.82
CA ARG A 417 -19.73 28.22 7.94
C ARG A 417 -20.24 29.56 8.45
N ARG A 418 -19.64 30.11 9.53
CA ARG A 418 -20.03 31.41 10.09
C ARG A 418 -19.79 32.57 9.11
N ALA A 419 -18.62 32.62 8.48
CA ALA A 419 -18.28 33.66 7.51
C ALA A 419 -19.29 33.69 6.34
N ASN A 420 -19.77 32.53 5.91
CA ASN A 420 -20.72 32.36 4.80
C ASN A 420 -22.20 32.37 5.23
N GLY A 421 -22.54 33.02 6.35
CA GLY A 421 -23.94 33.22 6.74
C GLY A 421 -24.60 32.00 7.40
N SER A 422 -23.81 31.04 7.87
CA SER A 422 -24.25 29.83 8.57
C SER A 422 -25.25 28.96 7.79
N PRO A 423 -24.88 28.48 6.58
CA PRO A 423 -25.73 27.62 5.76
C PRO A 423 -26.25 26.39 6.51
N ARG A 424 -27.38 25.86 6.04
CA ARG A 424 -28.00 24.64 6.60
C ARG A 424 -27.02 23.48 6.47
N LEU A 425 -26.92 22.67 7.52
CA LEU A 425 -26.19 21.41 7.45
C LEU A 425 -27.07 20.39 6.71
N ALA A 426 -26.47 19.62 5.81
CA ALA A 426 -27.17 18.54 5.13
C ALA A 426 -27.49 17.41 6.13
N ASP A 427 -28.56 16.67 5.87
CA ASP A 427 -28.93 15.49 6.66
C ASP A 427 -28.09 14.29 6.21
N VAL A 428 -26.90 14.17 6.78
CA VAL A 428 -25.95 13.10 6.49
C VAL A 428 -26.31 11.84 7.30
N PRO A 429 -26.38 10.65 6.66
CA PRO A 429 -26.67 9.39 7.34
C PRO A 429 -25.81 9.16 8.59
N PRO A 430 -26.40 8.68 9.72
CA PRO A 430 -25.68 8.58 11.00
C PRO A 430 -24.42 7.71 10.97
N ASP A 431 -24.35 6.73 10.06
CA ASP A 431 -23.24 5.79 9.90
C ASP A 431 -22.01 6.38 9.18
N GLN A 432 -22.13 7.54 8.54
CA GLN A 432 -21.05 8.15 7.75
C GLN A 432 -20.11 9.07 8.57
N ASP A 433 -20.50 9.43 9.80
CA ASP A 433 -19.70 10.24 10.74
C ASP A 433 -19.19 11.58 10.12
N ALA A 434 -19.99 12.17 9.24
CA ALA A 434 -19.68 13.43 8.56
C ALA A 434 -20.72 14.52 8.81
N MET A 435 -20.28 15.78 8.71
CA MET A 435 -21.13 16.97 8.64
C MET A 435 -20.73 17.75 7.41
N GLU A 436 -21.72 18.28 6.70
CA GLU A 436 -21.47 19.02 5.47
C GLU A 436 -22.48 20.14 5.24
N PHE A 437 -22.08 21.11 4.42
CA PHE A 437 -22.94 22.18 3.91
C PHE A 437 -22.43 22.65 2.56
N GLU A 438 -23.38 22.97 1.70
CA GLU A 438 -23.08 23.48 0.37
C GLU A 438 -22.83 25.00 0.40
N LEU A 439 -21.83 25.44 -0.35
CA LEU A 439 -21.55 26.84 -0.67
C LEU A 439 -21.72 27.06 -2.17
N LEU A 440 -22.63 27.97 -2.51
CA LEU A 440 -22.90 28.39 -3.87
C LEU A 440 -22.40 29.83 -4.07
N PHE A 441 -21.47 30.00 -5.01
CA PHE A 441 -20.97 31.32 -5.41
C PHE A 441 -21.46 31.65 -6.82
N GLY A 442 -22.63 32.28 -6.89
CA GLY A 442 -23.33 32.56 -8.15
C GLY A 442 -23.79 31.29 -8.87
N HIS A 443 -23.95 31.35 -10.19
CA HIS A 443 -24.43 30.22 -11.02
C HIS A 443 -23.32 29.23 -11.43
N ARG A 444 -22.07 29.46 -11.03
CA ARG A 444 -20.88 28.83 -11.67
C ARG A 444 -20.00 28.00 -10.75
N VAL A 445 -20.20 28.09 -9.43
CA VAL A 445 -19.32 27.46 -8.44
C VAL A 445 -20.19 26.82 -7.37
N SER A 446 -20.08 25.50 -7.23
CA SER A 446 -20.60 24.76 -6.08
C SER A 446 -19.45 24.05 -5.37
N LEU A 447 -19.38 24.24 -4.06
CA LEU A 447 -18.50 23.53 -3.14
C LEU A 447 -19.33 22.85 -2.07
N ASP A 448 -19.01 21.62 -1.72
CA ASP A 448 -19.51 21.00 -0.51
C ASP A 448 -18.40 20.98 0.55
N ILE A 449 -18.63 21.61 1.69
CA ILE A 449 -17.64 21.70 2.75
C ILE A 449 -17.89 20.57 3.73
N LEU A 450 -16.91 19.68 3.90
CA LEU A 450 -17.04 18.41 4.62
C LEU A 450 -16.15 18.41 5.88
N THR A 451 -16.67 17.90 7.00
CA THR A 451 -15.87 17.60 8.21
C THR A 451 -16.35 16.31 8.88
N THR A 452 -15.54 15.77 9.78
CA THR A 452 -15.96 14.71 10.71
C THR A 452 -16.82 15.27 11.86
N LYS A 453 -17.81 14.49 12.34
CA LYS A 453 -18.61 14.84 13.55
C LYS A 453 -17.77 14.77 14.83
N ALA A 454 -16.86 13.79 14.92
CA ALA A 454 -15.97 13.61 16.06
C ALA A 454 -14.48 13.88 15.69
N PRO A 455 -13.69 14.57 16.53
CA PRO A 455 -12.26 14.82 16.29
C PRO A 455 -11.42 13.53 16.17
N SER A 456 -11.88 12.44 16.81
CA SER A 456 -11.32 11.09 16.76
C SER A 456 -12.23 10.12 15.99
N GLY A 457 -13.00 10.64 15.04
CA GLY A 457 -13.99 9.87 14.26
C GLY A 457 -13.35 8.78 13.40
N ASN A 458 -14.10 7.72 13.14
CA ASN A 458 -13.68 6.62 12.26
C ASN A 458 -14.27 6.76 10.84
N GLY A 459 -14.94 7.88 10.53
CA GLY A 459 -15.54 8.16 9.23
C GLY A 459 -14.53 8.30 8.07
N ALA A 460 -15.04 8.30 6.83
CA ALA A 460 -14.20 8.45 5.63
C ALA A 460 -13.47 9.81 5.61
N ILE A 461 -14.16 10.88 5.98
CA ILE A 461 -13.60 12.24 6.06
C ILE A 461 -12.52 12.34 7.14
N ALA A 462 -12.70 11.70 8.30
CA ALA A 462 -11.68 11.67 9.36
C ALA A 462 -10.37 11.00 8.87
N ARG A 463 -10.49 9.84 8.20
CA ARG A 463 -9.33 9.16 7.59
C ARG A 463 -8.65 9.99 6.50
N PHE A 464 -9.44 10.72 5.72
CA PHE A 464 -8.91 11.64 4.70
C PHE A 464 -8.09 12.75 5.35
N LEU A 465 -8.66 13.45 6.34
CA LEU A 465 -8.01 14.56 7.05
C LEU A 465 -6.75 14.12 7.81
N GLU A 466 -6.74 12.92 8.38
CA GLU A 466 -5.55 12.34 9.05
C GLU A 466 -4.42 12.08 8.04
N LYS A 467 -4.76 11.54 6.86
CA LYS A 467 -3.78 11.12 5.86
C LYS A 467 -3.27 12.26 4.97
N PHE A 468 -4.15 13.16 4.57
CA PHE A 468 -3.87 14.18 3.55
C PHE A 468 -3.96 15.62 4.08
N GLY A 469 -4.53 15.83 5.27
CA GLY A 469 -4.86 17.17 5.75
C GLY A 469 -6.11 17.75 5.06
N GLU A 470 -6.27 19.06 5.13
CA GLU A 470 -7.39 19.77 4.48
C GLU A 470 -7.15 19.89 2.98
N GLY A 471 -8.17 19.55 2.18
CA GLY A 471 -8.02 19.53 0.72
C GLY A 471 -9.29 19.10 -0.01
N ILE A 472 -9.20 19.05 -1.34
CA ILE A 472 -10.26 18.52 -2.20
C ILE A 472 -10.30 17.00 -1.99
N GLN A 473 -11.46 16.50 -1.57
CA GLN A 473 -11.64 15.10 -1.24
C GLN A 473 -12.44 14.37 -2.33
N GLN A 474 -13.43 15.01 -2.95
CA GLN A 474 -14.23 14.42 -4.03
C GLN A 474 -14.77 15.47 -5.00
N VAL A 475 -15.25 15.00 -6.16
CA VAL A 475 -16.03 15.80 -7.11
C VAL A 475 -17.30 15.04 -7.47
N GLU A 476 -18.43 15.69 -7.27
CA GLU A 476 -19.78 15.15 -7.43
C GLU A 476 -20.34 15.51 -8.80
N TYR A 477 -20.87 14.50 -9.48
CA TYR A 477 -21.59 14.65 -10.74
C TYR A 477 -22.99 14.07 -10.62
N GLN A 478 -23.96 14.78 -11.18
CA GLN A 478 -25.33 14.30 -11.19
C GLN A 478 -25.52 13.18 -12.22
N THR A 479 -26.26 12.16 -11.81
CA THR A 479 -26.70 11.06 -12.67
C THR A 479 -28.21 10.86 -12.53
N ALA A 480 -28.85 10.45 -13.62
CA ALA A 480 -30.27 10.10 -13.63
C ALA A 480 -30.55 8.75 -12.96
N ASP A 481 -29.58 7.83 -13.01
CA ASP A 481 -29.66 6.50 -12.41
C ASP A 481 -28.24 6.07 -11.99
N VAL A 482 -28.01 6.00 -10.68
CA VAL A 482 -26.68 5.67 -10.15
C VAL A 482 -26.33 4.20 -10.29
N ASP A 483 -27.31 3.29 -10.29
CA ASP A 483 -27.06 1.86 -10.41
C ASP A 483 -26.67 1.51 -11.85
N SER A 484 -27.45 1.99 -12.82
CA SER A 484 -27.18 1.78 -14.24
C SER A 484 -25.84 2.39 -14.66
N ALA A 485 -25.53 3.61 -14.17
CA ALA A 485 -24.23 4.24 -14.42
C ALA A 485 -23.07 3.45 -13.78
N THR A 486 -23.27 2.90 -12.58
CA THR A 486 -22.27 2.05 -11.90
C THR A 486 -21.95 0.79 -12.71
N GLU A 487 -22.98 0.12 -13.24
CA GLU A 487 -22.80 -1.10 -14.04
C GLU A 487 -22.05 -0.82 -15.34
N LEU A 488 -22.43 0.23 -16.08
CA LEU A 488 -21.75 0.65 -17.30
C LEU A 488 -20.29 1.04 -17.05
N LEU A 489 -20.00 1.77 -15.96
CA LEU A 489 -18.63 2.12 -15.58
C LEU A 489 -17.76 0.89 -15.30
N ARG A 490 -18.33 -0.12 -14.65
CA ARG A 490 -17.65 -1.39 -14.36
C ARG A 490 -17.37 -2.17 -15.65
N GLU A 491 -18.36 -2.28 -16.53
CA GLU A 491 -18.27 -3.13 -17.73
C GLU A 491 -17.46 -2.50 -18.86
N ARG A 492 -17.63 -1.20 -19.11
CA ARG A 492 -17.03 -0.50 -20.24
C ARG A 492 -15.67 0.11 -19.92
N PHE A 493 -15.51 0.60 -18.69
CA PHE A 493 -14.30 1.33 -18.27
C PHE A 493 -13.46 0.59 -17.23
N GLY A 494 -13.90 -0.60 -16.78
CA GLY A 494 -13.21 -1.37 -15.73
C GLY A 494 -13.16 -0.64 -14.39
N GLN A 495 -13.97 0.40 -14.21
CA GLN A 495 -13.93 1.27 -13.05
C GLN A 495 -14.73 0.62 -11.91
N GLN A 496 -14.03 0.23 -10.84
CA GLN A 496 -14.67 -0.40 -9.68
C GLN A 496 -15.33 0.66 -8.79
N PRO A 497 -16.59 0.45 -8.38
CA PRO A 497 -17.23 1.31 -7.39
C PRO A 497 -16.65 1.05 -6.00
N VAL A 498 -16.65 2.08 -5.15
CA VAL A 498 -16.30 1.95 -3.73
C VAL A 498 -17.35 1.15 -2.98
N TYR A 499 -18.63 1.30 -3.35
CA TYR A 499 -19.72 0.50 -2.78
C TYR A 499 -20.26 -0.51 -3.79
N PRO A 500 -20.49 -1.78 -3.38
CA PRO A 500 -21.07 -2.79 -4.26
C PRO A 500 -22.46 -2.43 -4.80
N GLN A 501 -23.19 -1.60 -4.07
CA GLN A 501 -24.50 -1.03 -4.44
C GLN A 501 -24.53 0.44 -3.98
N ALA A 502 -25.29 1.27 -4.67
CA ALA A 502 -25.44 2.67 -4.29
C ALA A 502 -26.02 2.81 -2.88
N ARG A 503 -25.55 3.81 -2.15
CA ARG A 503 -25.94 4.10 -0.77
C ARG A 503 -26.79 5.35 -0.68
N LEU A 504 -27.44 5.55 0.46
CA LEU A 504 -28.02 6.85 0.77
C LEU A 504 -26.91 7.85 1.04
N GLY A 505 -26.94 8.98 0.34
CA GLY A 505 -26.12 10.16 0.59
C GLY A 505 -26.89 11.17 1.43
N ALA A 506 -26.35 12.39 1.52
CA ALA A 506 -26.99 13.45 2.25
C ALA A 506 -28.30 13.91 1.60
N ASP A 507 -29.22 14.39 2.44
CA ASP A 507 -30.56 14.83 2.04
C ASP A 507 -31.37 13.77 1.26
N GLY A 508 -31.03 12.49 1.46
CA GLY A 508 -31.71 11.35 0.89
C GLY A 508 -31.43 11.12 -0.59
N THR A 509 -30.30 11.62 -1.10
CA THR A 509 -29.75 11.26 -2.42
C THR A 509 -29.32 9.79 -2.46
N ARG A 510 -29.13 9.25 -3.66
CA ARG A 510 -28.45 7.96 -3.84
C ARG A 510 -27.09 8.19 -4.47
N VAL A 511 -26.06 7.58 -3.91
CA VAL A 511 -24.67 7.90 -4.26
C VAL A 511 -23.81 6.65 -4.43
N ASN A 512 -22.81 6.75 -5.31
CA ASN A 512 -21.70 5.81 -5.36
C ASN A 512 -20.40 6.55 -5.73
N PHE A 513 -19.26 6.00 -5.33
CA PHE A 513 -17.96 6.64 -5.47
C PHE A 513 -17.03 5.81 -6.34
N PHE A 514 -16.16 6.49 -7.08
CA PHE A 514 -15.21 5.88 -8.00
C PHE A 514 -13.85 6.53 -7.83
N LEU A 515 -12.86 5.76 -7.39
CA LEU A 515 -11.48 6.23 -7.32
C LEU A 515 -10.83 6.08 -8.71
N ALA A 516 -10.83 7.16 -9.48
CA ALA A 516 -10.29 7.19 -10.83
C ALA A 516 -8.85 7.67 -10.86
N ALA A 517 -8.06 7.17 -11.82
CA ALA A 517 -6.72 7.67 -12.10
C ALA A 517 -6.76 8.61 -13.31
N THR A 518 -6.11 9.76 -13.19
CA THR A 518 -5.89 10.68 -14.31
C THR A 518 -4.76 10.15 -15.19
N ALA A 519 -4.66 10.65 -16.44
CA ALA A 519 -3.57 10.31 -17.36
C ALA A 519 -2.16 10.63 -16.79
N GLU A 520 -2.07 11.55 -15.84
CA GLU A 520 -0.83 11.92 -15.13
C GLU A 520 -0.55 11.04 -13.90
N GLY A 521 -1.37 10.01 -13.63
CA GLY A 521 -1.21 9.10 -12.50
C GLY A 521 -1.72 9.65 -11.16
N LYS A 522 -2.32 10.85 -11.13
CA LYS A 522 -3.02 11.38 -9.94
C LYS A 522 -4.33 10.62 -9.76
N LYS A 523 -4.84 10.55 -8.53
CA LYS A 523 -6.14 9.93 -8.24
C LYS A 523 -7.15 10.98 -7.83
N VAL A 524 -8.38 10.84 -8.32
CA VAL A 524 -9.52 11.68 -7.99
C VAL A 524 -10.67 10.78 -7.56
N LEU A 525 -11.36 11.15 -6.49
CA LEU A 525 -12.59 10.48 -6.09
C LEU A 525 -13.76 11.18 -6.78
N ILE A 526 -14.44 10.47 -7.66
CA ILE A 526 -15.62 10.96 -8.34
C ILE A 526 -16.85 10.35 -7.67
N GLU A 527 -17.77 11.18 -7.23
CA GLU A 527 -19.06 10.78 -6.68
C GLU A 527 -20.14 10.95 -7.75
N LEU A 528 -20.94 9.90 -7.98
CA LEU A 528 -22.15 10.01 -8.78
C LEU A 528 -23.35 10.16 -7.84
N VAL A 529 -24.12 11.22 -8.04
CA VAL A 529 -25.25 11.59 -7.19
C VAL A 529 -26.55 11.55 -7.99
N GLU A 530 -27.45 10.67 -7.59
CA GLU A 530 -28.83 10.64 -8.07
C GLU A 530 -29.71 11.41 -7.09
N ALA A 531 -30.31 12.50 -7.57
CA ALA A 531 -31.23 13.29 -6.78
C ALA A 531 -32.50 12.49 -6.46
N ARG A 532 -33.03 12.70 -5.26
CA ARG A 532 -34.29 12.05 -4.85
C ARG A 532 -35.41 12.44 -5.82
N ALA A 533 -36.05 11.44 -6.44
CA ALA A 533 -37.25 11.66 -7.24
C ALA A 533 -38.26 12.49 -6.43
N SER A 534 -38.61 13.68 -6.94
CA SER A 534 -39.69 14.46 -6.33
C SER A 534 -40.94 13.58 -6.36
N ARG A 535 -41.52 13.30 -5.19
CA ARG A 535 -42.89 12.80 -5.16
C ARG A 535 -43.72 13.84 -5.90
N SER A 536 -44.28 13.46 -7.03
CA SER A 536 -45.36 14.21 -7.67
C SER A 536 -46.34 14.59 -6.58
N ALA A 537 -46.60 15.89 -6.44
CA ALA A 537 -47.70 16.37 -5.62
C ALA A 537 -48.97 15.65 -6.09
N SER A 538 -49.52 14.80 -5.22
CA SER A 538 -50.88 14.28 -5.32
C SER A 538 -51.79 15.16 -4.49
#